data_AF-A0A101DEL0-F1
#
_entry.id   AF-A0A101DEL0-F1
#
_cell.length_a   1.000
_cell.length_b   1.000
_cell.length_c   1.000
_cell.angle_alpha   90.00
_cell.angle_beta   90.00
_cell.angle_gamma   90.00
#
_symmetry.space_group_name_H-M   'P 1'
#
loop_
_entity.id
_entity.type
_entity.pdbx_description
1 polymer ?
#
loop_
_entity_poly.entity_id
_entity_poly.type
_entity_poly.pdbx_seq_one_letter_code
_entity_poly.pdbx_strand_id
1 'polypeptide(L)'
;MAKIAVVSLGGAGTSIMREMLGIASDFDAYNVNERRTLKNARYFGYEEMEALAEELSGYDCIIFTAGLGSRSGDALVDLYGMLDGVRRLCFLVTPFYFEIERLMRSRAQLGKIMTEDFEGAVLTLNSLLRDMEEAEPSKSKLEKLVRRFDREVASLIVEMMQEVR
;
A
#
# COMPACT_ATOMS: atom_id res chain seq x y z
N MET A 1 -2.33 -22.69 -9.34
CA MET A 1 -1.68 -21.37 -9.25
C MET A 1 -2.33 -20.66 -8.09
N ALA A 2 -1.54 -20.14 -7.14
CA ALA A 2 -2.09 -19.38 -6.01
C ALA A 2 -2.90 -18.19 -6.51
N LYS A 3 -4.10 -18.00 -5.97
CA LYS A 3 -4.96 -16.86 -6.28
C LYS A 3 -4.51 -15.67 -5.44
N ILE A 4 -3.97 -14.65 -6.11
CA ILE A 4 -3.39 -13.46 -5.46
C ILE A 4 -4.29 -12.25 -5.69
N ALA A 5 -4.64 -11.58 -4.59
CA ALA A 5 -5.24 -10.24 -4.61
C ALA A 5 -4.20 -9.20 -4.24
N VAL A 6 -4.22 -8.06 -4.92
CA VAL A 6 -3.48 -6.87 -4.49
C VAL A 6 -4.49 -5.79 -4.12
N VAL A 7 -4.38 -5.27 -2.90
CA VAL A 7 -5.28 -4.28 -2.31
C VAL A 7 -4.50 -3.00 -2.06
N SER A 8 -4.91 -1.95 -2.76
CA SER A 8 -4.35 -0.61 -2.60
C SER A 8 -5.26 0.28 -1.77
N LEU A 9 -4.71 0.95 -0.75
CA LEU A 9 -5.48 1.84 0.12
C LEU A 9 -4.96 3.28 0.07
N GLY A 10 -5.88 4.22 -0.17
CA GLY A 10 -5.61 5.65 -0.21
C GLY A 10 -4.69 6.08 -1.36
N GLY A 11 -4.20 7.33 -1.28
CA GLY A 11 -3.43 7.96 -2.37
C GLY A 11 -2.14 7.23 -2.74
N ALA A 12 -1.27 6.97 -1.77
CA ALA A 12 0.03 6.32 -2.01
C ALA A 12 -0.16 4.88 -2.53
N GLY A 13 -1.03 4.09 -1.89
CA GLY A 13 -1.34 2.74 -2.36
C GLY A 13 -1.91 2.73 -3.78
N THR A 14 -2.81 3.66 -4.11
CA THR A 14 -3.36 3.80 -5.47
C THR A 14 -2.26 4.14 -6.49
N SER A 15 -1.30 4.98 -6.10
CA SER A 15 -0.19 5.37 -6.97
C SER A 15 0.74 4.18 -7.27
N ILE A 16 1.11 3.41 -6.25
CA ILE A 16 1.91 2.19 -6.38
C ILE A 16 1.17 1.15 -7.24
N MET A 17 -0.12 0.89 -6.97
CA MET A 17 -0.94 -0.01 -7.78
C MET A 17 -1.00 0.39 -9.25
N ARG A 18 -1.04 1.70 -9.54
CA ARG A 18 -1.01 2.18 -10.93
C ARG A 18 0.28 1.79 -11.64
N GLU A 19 1.43 1.90 -10.97
CA GLU A 19 2.70 1.46 -11.54
C GLU A 19 2.74 -0.08 -11.65
N MET A 20 2.22 -0.82 -10.65
CA MET A 20 2.14 -2.30 -10.70
C MET A 20 1.34 -2.81 -11.90
N LEU A 21 0.17 -2.21 -12.18
CA LEU A 21 -0.67 -2.57 -13.34
C LEU A 21 0.02 -2.29 -14.69
N GLY A 22 1.09 -1.48 -14.69
CA GLY A 22 1.94 -1.27 -15.86
C GLY A 22 3.07 -2.30 -16.01
N ILE A 23 3.33 -3.11 -14.97
CA ILE A 23 4.41 -4.10 -14.91
C ILE A 23 3.86 -5.52 -15.04
N ALA A 24 2.76 -5.83 -14.34
CA ALA A 24 2.15 -7.16 -14.28
C ALA A 24 0.62 -7.08 -14.31
N SER A 25 -0.04 -8.16 -14.76
CA SER A 25 -1.50 -8.23 -14.93
C SER A 25 -2.12 -9.51 -14.37
N ASP A 26 -1.34 -10.32 -13.65
CA ASP A 26 -1.69 -11.66 -13.19
C ASP A 26 -2.00 -11.67 -11.69
N PHE A 27 -2.87 -10.75 -11.29
CA PHE A 27 -3.44 -10.62 -9.96
C PHE A 27 -4.79 -9.89 -10.04
N ASP A 28 -5.65 -10.14 -9.06
CA ASP A 28 -6.90 -9.40 -8.93
C ASP A 28 -6.64 -8.08 -8.17
N ALA A 29 -6.87 -6.95 -8.84
CA ALA A 29 -6.59 -5.63 -8.30
C ALA A 29 -7.80 -5.01 -7.60
N TYR A 30 -7.61 -4.57 -6.36
CA TYR A 30 -8.59 -3.90 -5.51
C TYR A 30 -8.07 -2.52 -5.08
N ASN A 31 -8.95 -1.53 -5.08
CA ASN A 31 -8.65 -0.16 -4.69
C ASN A 31 -9.67 0.37 -3.68
N VAL A 32 -9.18 0.64 -2.48
CA VAL A 32 -9.93 1.28 -1.39
C VAL A 32 -9.60 2.76 -1.36
N ASN A 33 -10.58 3.60 -1.67
CA ASN A 33 -10.36 5.05 -1.69
C ASN A 33 -11.69 5.80 -1.52
N GLU A 34 -11.64 7.13 -1.35
CA GLU A 34 -12.86 7.96 -1.32
C GLU A 34 -13.49 8.14 -2.70
N ARG A 35 -12.68 7.96 -3.75
CA ARG A 35 -13.09 8.17 -5.14
C ARG A 35 -12.48 7.12 -6.03
N ARG A 36 -13.26 6.67 -7.02
CA ARG A 36 -12.80 5.77 -8.06
C ARG A 36 -11.80 6.47 -8.98
N THR A 37 -10.52 6.29 -8.70
CA THR A 37 -9.41 6.94 -9.43
C THR A 37 -8.60 5.98 -10.30
N LEU A 38 -8.85 4.67 -10.18
CA LEU A 38 -8.15 3.62 -10.92
C LEU A 38 -9.16 2.80 -11.75
N LYS A 39 -8.93 2.71 -13.07
CA LYS A 39 -9.88 2.07 -14.00
C LYS A 39 -9.84 0.54 -13.98
N ASN A 40 -8.65 -0.04 -13.82
CA ASN A 40 -8.40 -1.48 -13.93
C ASN A 40 -8.29 -2.15 -12.54
N ALA A 41 -9.05 -1.66 -11.57
CA ALA A 41 -9.17 -2.24 -10.23
C ALA A 41 -10.63 -2.21 -9.79
N ARG A 42 -11.04 -3.23 -9.02
CA ARG A 42 -12.32 -3.23 -8.31
C ARG A 42 -12.26 -2.16 -7.22
N TYR A 43 -13.32 -1.37 -7.11
CA TYR A 43 -13.34 -0.20 -6.24
C TYR A 43 -14.21 -0.46 -5.01
N PHE A 44 -13.73 -0.03 -3.86
CA PHE A 44 -14.45 -0.03 -2.59
C PHE A 44 -14.26 1.31 -1.87
N GLY A 45 -15.34 1.83 -1.30
CA GLY A 45 -15.31 2.90 -0.32
C GLY A 45 -14.78 2.41 1.03
N TYR A 46 -14.41 3.33 1.93
CA TYR A 46 -13.92 2.97 3.27
C TYR A 46 -15.01 2.34 4.15
N GLU A 47 -16.28 2.57 3.82
CA GLU A 47 -17.46 2.00 4.46
C GLU A 47 -17.75 0.56 4.01
N GLU A 48 -17.09 0.09 2.95
CA GLU A 48 -17.34 -1.22 2.33
C GLU A 48 -16.27 -2.28 2.73
N MET A 49 -15.57 -2.09 3.86
CA MET A 49 -14.48 -2.99 4.28
C MET A 49 -14.93 -4.40 4.60
N GLU A 50 -16.13 -4.59 5.15
CA GLU A 50 -16.67 -5.92 5.43
C GLU A 50 -16.93 -6.70 4.13
N ALA A 51 -17.55 -6.05 3.13
CA ALA A 51 -17.79 -6.65 1.83
C ALA A 51 -16.47 -6.97 1.10
N LEU A 52 -15.48 -6.08 1.21
CA LEU A 52 -14.15 -6.34 0.68
C LEU A 52 -13.48 -7.54 1.39
N ALA A 53 -13.56 -7.61 2.72
CA ALA A 53 -12.98 -8.72 3.49
C ALA A 53 -13.60 -10.07 3.09
N GLU A 54 -14.91 -10.11 2.87
CA GLU A 54 -15.61 -11.30 2.38
C GLU A 54 -15.08 -11.72 1.00
N GLU A 55 -14.94 -10.79 0.05
CA GLU A 55 -14.33 -11.10 -1.26
C GLU A 55 -12.90 -11.63 -1.14
N LEU A 56 -12.10 -11.00 -0.26
CA LEU A 56 -10.69 -11.31 -0.09
C LEU A 56 -10.44 -12.65 0.64
N SER A 57 -11.41 -13.14 1.41
CA SER A 57 -11.32 -14.43 2.13
C SER A 57 -11.12 -15.63 1.20
N GLY A 58 -11.50 -15.51 -0.08
CA GLY A 58 -11.33 -16.55 -1.09
C GLY A 58 -10.00 -16.52 -1.84
N TYR A 59 -8.98 -15.80 -1.34
CA TYR A 59 -7.64 -15.72 -1.94
C TYR A 59 -6.62 -16.47 -1.08
N ASP A 60 -5.59 -17.01 -1.73
CA ASP A 60 -4.49 -17.71 -1.04
C ASP A 60 -3.50 -16.72 -0.42
N CYS A 61 -3.32 -15.57 -1.07
CA CYS A 61 -2.45 -14.50 -0.60
C CYS A 61 -3.03 -13.12 -0.96
N ILE A 62 -2.98 -12.21 -0.01
CA ILE A 62 -3.36 -10.82 -0.18
C ILE A 62 -2.15 -9.94 0.00
N ILE A 63 -1.95 -9.00 -0.92
CA ILE A 63 -0.89 -8.01 -0.84
C ILE A 63 -1.48 -6.65 -0.57
N PHE A 64 -1.11 -6.03 0.54
CA PHE A 64 -1.51 -4.68 0.89
C PHE A 64 -0.46 -3.66 0.49
N THR A 65 -0.90 -2.59 -0.17
CA THR A 65 -0.10 -1.38 -0.35
C THR A 65 -0.85 -0.15 0.13
N ALA A 66 -0.27 0.60 1.07
CA ALA A 66 -0.95 1.72 1.70
C ALA A 66 0.02 2.81 2.18
N GLY A 67 -0.43 4.05 2.10
CA GLY A 67 0.17 5.16 2.84
C GLY A 67 -0.40 5.23 4.24
N LEU A 68 0.47 5.28 5.25
CA LEU A 68 0.08 5.41 6.65
C LEU A 68 -0.05 6.87 7.10
N GLY A 69 -0.57 7.05 8.30
CA GLY A 69 -0.77 8.36 8.92
C GLY A 69 -2.03 9.08 8.46
N SER A 70 -2.98 8.37 7.84
CA SER A 70 -4.27 8.92 7.39
C SER A 70 -5.39 7.88 7.51
N ARG A 71 -6.59 8.20 7.02
CA ARG A 71 -7.75 7.31 6.98
C ARG A 71 -7.47 5.98 6.26
N SER A 72 -6.62 5.98 5.23
CA SER A 72 -6.23 4.74 4.54
C SER A 72 -5.47 3.77 5.43
N GLY A 73 -4.70 4.28 6.39
CA GLY A 73 -4.01 3.45 7.36
C GLY A 73 -4.97 2.85 8.39
N ASP A 74 -6.05 3.54 8.75
CA ASP A 74 -7.08 2.97 9.64
C ASP A 74 -7.87 1.89 8.91
N ALA A 75 -8.27 2.14 7.66
CA ALA A 75 -8.95 1.14 6.83
C ALA A 75 -8.09 -0.12 6.64
N LEU A 76 -6.77 0.04 6.50
CA LEU A 76 -5.86 -1.10 6.46
C LEU A 76 -5.87 -1.87 7.78
N VAL A 77 -5.81 -1.19 8.93
CA VAL A 77 -5.87 -1.84 10.24
C VAL A 77 -7.16 -2.65 10.38
N ASP A 78 -8.30 -2.06 10.02
CA ASP A 78 -9.61 -2.70 10.12
C ASP A 78 -9.66 -3.94 9.21
N LEU A 79 -9.28 -3.78 7.94
CA LEU A 79 -9.26 -4.87 6.97
C LEU A 79 -8.28 -5.98 7.35
N TYR A 80 -7.11 -5.63 7.88
CA TYR A 80 -6.10 -6.58 8.34
C TYR A 80 -6.67 -7.45 9.48
N GLY A 81 -7.43 -6.86 10.41
CA GLY A 81 -8.07 -7.58 11.50
C GLY A 81 -9.22 -8.51 11.08
N MET A 82 -9.85 -8.27 9.92
CA MET A 82 -10.96 -9.08 9.40
C MET A 82 -10.51 -10.33 8.64
N LEU A 83 -9.23 -10.39 8.24
CA LEU A 83 -8.70 -11.43 7.34
C LEU A 83 -7.87 -12.47 8.09
N ASP A 84 -8.53 -13.17 9.01
CA ASP A 84 -7.90 -14.27 9.74
C ASP A 84 -7.68 -15.50 8.83
N GLY A 85 -6.56 -16.18 9.02
CA GLY A 85 -6.19 -17.38 8.24
C GLY A 85 -5.73 -17.14 6.79
N VAL A 86 -5.77 -15.91 6.27
CA VAL A 86 -5.25 -15.58 4.94
C VAL A 86 -3.83 -15.02 5.05
N ARG A 87 -2.90 -15.51 4.21
CA ARG A 87 -1.53 -15.00 4.16
C ARG A 87 -1.53 -13.57 3.62
N ARG A 88 -0.83 -12.66 4.29
CA ARG A 88 -0.84 -11.23 3.99
C ARG A 88 0.59 -10.69 3.86
N LEU A 89 0.87 -10.00 2.77
CA LEU A 89 2.12 -9.27 2.54
C LEU A 89 1.83 -7.77 2.57
N CYS A 90 2.50 -7.03 3.45
CA CYS A 90 2.23 -5.62 3.70
C CYS A 90 3.37 -4.72 3.22
N PHE A 91 3.12 -3.87 2.23
CA PHE A 91 4.06 -2.86 1.71
C PHE A 91 3.57 -1.46 2.10
N LEU A 92 4.05 -0.99 3.25
CA LEU A 92 3.48 0.17 3.94
C LEU A 92 4.40 1.38 3.84
N VAL A 93 3.86 2.51 3.43
CA VAL A 93 4.62 3.76 3.27
C VAL A 93 4.37 4.69 4.45
N THR A 94 5.43 5.01 5.18
CA THR A 94 5.42 5.99 6.29
C THR A 94 5.67 7.41 5.77
N PRO A 95 5.01 8.43 6.37
CA PRO A 95 5.14 9.82 5.96
C PRO A 95 6.52 10.40 6.29
N PHE A 96 6.78 11.63 5.84
CA PHE A 96 8.00 12.34 6.20
C PHE A 96 8.05 12.65 7.69
N TYR A 97 9.26 12.75 8.27
CA TYR A 97 9.42 12.97 9.71
C TYR A 97 8.87 14.33 10.17
N PHE A 98 8.81 15.32 9.28
CA PHE A 98 8.29 16.66 9.57
C PHE A 98 6.75 16.70 9.57
N GLU A 99 6.07 15.64 9.11
CA GLU A 99 4.61 15.51 9.18
C GLU A 99 4.19 14.89 10.52
N ILE A 100 4.48 15.60 11.62
CA ILE A 100 4.46 15.05 13.00
C ILE A 100 3.17 14.29 13.34
N GLU A 101 1.99 14.88 13.10
CA GLU A 101 0.71 14.23 13.40
C GLU A 101 0.50 12.94 12.60
N ARG A 102 0.80 12.98 11.30
CA ARG A 102 0.71 11.81 10.41
C ARG A 102 1.70 10.74 10.84
N LEU A 103 2.91 11.12 11.25
CA LEU A 103 3.94 10.20 11.71
C LEU A 103 3.50 9.50 13.00
N MET A 104 3.00 10.22 14.00
CA MET A 104 2.49 9.60 15.22
C MET A 104 1.34 8.63 14.94
N ARG A 105 0.40 9.03 14.08
CA ARG A 105 -0.70 8.16 13.66
C ARG A 105 -0.21 6.93 12.91
N SER A 106 0.78 7.06 12.02
CA SER A 106 1.37 5.90 11.33
C SER A 106 2.01 4.91 12.29
N ARG A 107 2.64 5.37 13.38
CA ARG A 107 3.22 4.49 14.40
C ARG A 107 2.14 3.72 15.14
N ALA A 108 1.04 4.37 15.49
CA ALA A 108 -0.10 3.71 16.11
C ALA A 108 -0.74 2.66 15.19
N GLN A 109 -0.84 2.94 13.89
CA GLN A 109 -1.33 2.00 12.88
C GLN A 109 -0.38 0.80 12.72
N LEU A 110 0.93 1.05 12.60
CA LEU A 110 1.94 -0.01 12.53
C LEU A 110 1.91 -0.91 13.76
N GLY A 111 1.76 -0.36 14.95
CA GLY A 111 1.67 -1.16 16.18
C GLY A 111 0.49 -2.13 16.22
N LYS A 112 -0.52 -1.95 15.38
CA LYS A 112 -1.66 -2.88 15.24
C LYS A 112 -1.47 -3.91 14.13
N ILE A 113 -0.57 -3.66 13.17
CA ILE A 113 -0.35 -4.50 11.99
C ILE A 113 0.91 -5.36 12.16
N MET A 114 1.97 -4.81 12.75
CA MET A 114 3.26 -5.48 12.94
C MET A 114 3.19 -6.48 14.11
N THR A 115 2.52 -7.59 13.86
CA THR A 115 2.50 -8.78 14.73
C THR A 115 3.71 -9.68 14.46
N GLU A 116 3.84 -10.78 15.20
CA GLU A 116 4.93 -11.77 14.98
C GLU A 116 4.91 -12.36 13.56
N ASP A 117 3.71 -12.49 12.97
CA ASP A 117 3.49 -13.00 11.62
C ASP A 117 3.53 -11.91 10.52
N PHE A 118 4.07 -10.73 10.82
CA PHE A 118 4.17 -9.66 9.83
C PHE A 118 5.12 -10.06 8.69
N GLU A 119 4.59 -10.12 7.47
CA GLU A 119 5.36 -10.28 6.25
C GLU A 119 5.26 -9.01 5.37
N GLY A 120 6.38 -8.62 4.75
CA GLY A 120 6.45 -7.48 3.84
C GLY A 120 7.48 -6.42 4.26
N ALA A 121 7.24 -5.18 3.88
CA ALA A 121 8.19 -4.08 4.09
C ALA A 121 7.49 -2.80 4.56
N VAL A 122 8.13 -2.12 5.52
CA VAL A 122 7.78 -0.74 5.90
C VAL A 122 8.80 0.19 5.26
N LEU A 123 8.32 1.00 4.32
CA LEU A 123 9.12 1.91 3.53
C LEU A 123 8.87 3.35 4.01
N THR A 124 9.87 4.21 3.89
CA THR A 124 9.77 5.59 4.40
C THR A 124 10.01 6.62 3.31
N LEU A 125 9.14 7.62 3.22
CA LEU A 125 9.35 8.77 2.34
C LEU A 125 10.61 9.57 2.73
N ASN A 126 11.10 9.43 3.97
CA ASN A 126 12.36 10.04 4.40
C ASN A 126 13.56 9.58 3.58
N SER A 127 13.49 8.43 2.91
CA SER A 127 14.54 7.97 1.98
C SER A 127 14.77 8.97 0.83
N LEU A 128 13.74 9.72 0.43
CA LEU A 128 13.78 10.70 -0.65
C LEU A 128 14.49 12.00 -0.26
N LEU A 129 14.70 12.25 1.04
CA LEU A 129 15.27 13.51 1.51
C LEU A 129 16.73 13.69 1.08
N ARG A 130 17.50 12.60 0.99
CA ARG A 130 18.88 12.64 0.50
C ARG A 130 18.93 13.15 -0.94
N ASP A 131 18.07 12.61 -1.80
CA ASP A 131 17.96 13.02 -3.21
C ASP A 131 17.39 14.43 -3.36
N MET A 132 16.68 14.94 -2.34
CA MET A 132 16.20 16.32 -2.30
C MET A 132 17.32 17.29 -1.94
N GLU A 133 18.15 17.00 -0.95
CA GLU A 133 19.26 17.88 -0.49
C GLU A 133 20.26 18.21 -1.61
N GLU A 134 20.44 17.31 -2.58
CA GLU A 134 21.35 17.49 -3.71
C GLU A 134 20.85 18.49 -4.78
N ALA A 135 19.61 19.01 -4.71
CA ALA A 135 19.21 20.12 -5.58
C ALA A 135 18.17 21.05 -4.94
N GLU A 136 18.00 22.24 -5.50
CA GLU A 136 16.97 23.17 -5.04
C GLU A 136 15.57 22.51 -4.98
N PRO A 137 14.88 22.58 -3.83
CA PRO A 137 13.60 21.92 -3.66
C PRO A 137 12.52 22.58 -4.53
N SER A 138 11.97 21.83 -5.48
CA SER A 138 10.79 22.24 -6.25
C SER A 138 9.70 21.17 -6.17
N LYS A 139 8.43 21.61 -6.24
CA LYS A 139 7.27 20.71 -6.28
C LYS A 139 7.41 19.66 -7.38
N SER A 140 7.82 20.08 -8.58
CA SER A 140 8.00 19.18 -9.72
C SER A 140 9.09 18.11 -9.49
N LYS A 141 10.14 18.44 -8.74
CA LYS A 141 11.21 17.48 -8.39
C LYS A 141 10.69 16.47 -7.36
N LEU A 142 9.99 16.92 -6.34
CA LEU A 142 9.37 16.04 -5.34
C LEU A 142 8.39 15.06 -6.01
N GLU A 143 7.54 15.53 -6.93
CA GLU A 143 6.62 14.68 -7.69
C GLU A 143 7.35 13.59 -8.50
N LYS A 144 8.48 13.94 -9.13
CA LYS A 144 9.32 12.96 -9.85
C LYS A 144 9.96 11.94 -8.91
N LEU A 145 10.45 12.37 -7.75
CA LEU A 145 11.03 11.48 -6.74
C LEU A 145 9.99 10.52 -6.17
N VAL A 146 8.81 11.02 -5.81
CA VAL A 146 7.69 10.19 -5.33
C VAL A 146 7.27 9.20 -6.40
N ARG A 147 7.17 9.61 -7.67
CA ARG A 147 6.84 8.67 -8.75
C ARG A 147 7.90 7.59 -8.95
N ARG A 148 9.18 7.95 -8.85
CA ARG A 148 10.28 6.99 -8.91
C ARG A 148 10.18 5.98 -7.75
N PHE A 149 9.96 6.48 -6.54
CA PHE A 149 9.73 5.66 -5.36
C PHE A 149 8.57 4.69 -5.58
N ASP A 150 7.39 5.18 -6.01
CA ASP A 150 6.21 4.35 -6.26
C ASP A 150 6.50 3.21 -7.25
N ARG A 151 7.31 3.49 -8.29
CA ARG A 151 7.74 2.48 -9.25
C ARG A 151 8.68 1.44 -8.64
N GLU A 152 9.66 1.87 -7.85
CA GLU A 152 10.57 0.95 -7.15
C GLU A 152 9.82 0.03 -6.19
N VAL A 153 8.82 0.57 -5.46
CA VAL A 153 7.94 -0.24 -4.62
C VAL A 153 7.08 -1.20 -5.45
N ALA A 154 6.52 -0.74 -6.57
CA ALA A 154 5.73 -1.59 -7.45
C ALA A 154 6.55 -2.76 -8.00
N SER A 155 7.79 -2.53 -8.43
CA SER A 155 8.70 -3.59 -8.87
C SER A 155 8.99 -4.59 -7.75
N LEU A 156 9.32 -4.11 -6.54
CA LEU A 156 9.55 -4.97 -5.37
C LEU A 156 8.35 -5.87 -5.08
N ILE A 157 7.13 -5.32 -5.14
CA ILE A 157 5.91 -6.11 -4.92
C ILE A 157 5.76 -7.19 -5.98
N VAL A 158 5.95 -6.84 -7.26
CA VAL A 158 5.82 -7.80 -8.37
C VAL A 158 6.88 -8.90 -8.29
N GLU A 159 8.10 -8.59 -7.88
CA GLU A 159 9.16 -9.58 -7.64
C GLU A 159 8.76 -10.54 -6.51
N MET A 160 8.35 -10.00 -5.37
CA MET A 160 7.86 -10.79 -4.23
C MET A 160 6.64 -11.66 -4.57
N MET A 161 5.77 -11.18 -5.46
CA MET A 161 4.62 -11.96 -5.95
C MET A 161 5.05 -13.24 -6.68
N GLN A 162 6.20 -13.25 -7.36
CA GLN A 162 6.69 -14.45 -8.04
C GLN A 162 7.20 -15.51 -7.06
N GLU A 163 7.70 -15.09 -5.89
CA GLU A 163 8.23 -16.01 -4.87
C GLU A 163 7.12 -16.72 -4.08
N VAL A 164 5.92 -16.12 -4.01
CA VAL A 164 4.78 -16.67 -3.28
C VAL A 164 3.78 -17.42 -4.16
N ARG A 165 4.13 -17.66 -5.43
CA ARG A 165 3.31 -18.35 -6.42
C ARG A 165 3.47 -19.87 -6.46
#